data_AF-A0A7X8U6D0-F1
#
_entry.id   AF-A0A7X8U6D0-F1
#
_cell.length_a   1.000
_cell.length_b   1.000
_cell.length_c   1.000
_cell.angle_alpha   90.00
_cell.angle_beta   90.00
_cell.angle_gamma   90.00
#
_symmetry.space_group_name_H-M   'P 1'
#
loop_
_entity.id
_entity.type
_entity.pdbx_description
1 polymer ?
#
loop_
_entity_poly.entity_id
_entity_poly.type
_entity_poly.pdbx_seq_one_letter_code
_entity_poly.pdbx_strand_id
1 'polypeptide(L)'
;KADLLGEEIPLAGMAGDQQAALFGQHCFTPGSAKNTYGTGCFLLMNTGRQAVSSTHGLVTTIAWGLNHEITYALEGSVFVAGAAVQWLRDEMQLIANSAESEAVARSLESNDGVYMVPAFVGLGAPYWDMYARGTLVGLSRGTGRRHIVRAVLESIAYQSYDVLTAMMTDAGIRLDSLKVDGGACSNDFLMQFQADMLGVTVERPAMIESTALGAAFLAGLATGFWSGLDELQQTRKVDRFFHPRMEAAQRQTMLDGWQRAVACALTSKGKTE
;
A
#
# COMPACT_ATOMS: atom_id res chain seq x y z
N LYS A 1 -15.47 -21.68 27.83
CA LYS A 1 -15.70 -22.45 29.07
C LYS A 1 -14.95 -23.77 28.92
N ALA A 2 -14.26 -24.23 29.97
CA ALA A 2 -13.52 -25.51 29.95
C ALA A 2 -14.38 -26.66 29.42
N ASP A 3 -15.68 -26.64 29.72
CA ASP A 3 -16.68 -27.62 29.30
C ASP A 3 -16.85 -27.76 27.77
N LEU A 4 -16.39 -26.79 26.97
CA LEU A 4 -16.50 -26.78 25.50
C LEU A 4 -15.20 -27.16 24.78
N LEU A 5 -14.04 -26.82 25.36
CA LEU A 5 -12.73 -26.94 24.70
C LEU A 5 -11.74 -27.82 25.49
N GLY A 6 -12.15 -28.36 26.63
CA GLY A 6 -11.30 -29.12 27.54
C GLY A 6 -10.50 -28.24 28.51
N GLU A 7 -10.25 -26.97 28.17
CA GLU A 7 -9.46 -26.02 28.96
C GLU A 7 -9.99 -24.57 28.85
N GLU A 8 -9.55 -23.70 29.76
CA GLU A 8 -9.78 -22.26 29.68
C GLU A 8 -8.71 -21.59 28.81
N ILE A 9 -9.12 -21.02 27.68
CA ILE A 9 -8.22 -20.33 26.75
C ILE A 9 -8.30 -18.82 26.98
N PRO A 10 -7.18 -18.13 27.30
CA PRO A 10 -7.19 -16.69 27.50
C PRO A 10 -7.40 -15.93 26.19
N LEU A 11 -8.29 -14.95 26.21
CA LEU A 11 -8.43 -13.96 25.12
C LEU A 11 -7.51 -12.78 25.42
N ALA A 12 -6.30 -12.82 24.86
CA ALA A 12 -5.21 -11.95 25.28
C ALA A 12 -4.76 -10.90 24.24
N GLY A 13 -5.36 -10.87 23.05
CA GLY A 13 -5.01 -9.93 21.99
C GLY A 13 -6.22 -9.54 21.15
N MET A 14 -6.37 -8.25 20.87
CA MET A 14 -7.43 -7.68 20.03
C MET A 14 -6.89 -6.48 19.27
N ALA A 15 -7.16 -6.39 17.97
CA ALA A 15 -6.84 -5.25 17.12
C ALA A 15 -7.75 -5.23 15.89
N GLY A 16 -7.91 -4.05 15.28
CA GLY A 16 -8.46 -3.96 13.92
C GLY A 16 -7.57 -4.70 12.92
N ASP A 17 -8.13 -5.16 11.81
CA ASP A 17 -7.41 -5.97 10.82
C ASP A 17 -6.18 -5.26 10.24
N GLN A 18 -6.30 -3.97 9.92
CA GLN A 18 -5.23 -3.15 9.36
C GLN A 18 -4.14 -2.81 10.39
N GLN A 19 -4.54 -2.53 11.64
CA GLN A 19 -3.64 -2.31 12.77
C GLN A 19 -2.90 -3.60 13.15
N ALA A 20 -3.60 -4.74 13.14
CA ALA A 20 -3.00 -6.05 13.33
C ALA A 20 -2.00 -6.35 12.21
N ALA A 21 -2.33 -6.06 10.95
CA ALA A 21 -1.38 -6.19 9.84
C ALA A 21 -0.14 -5.30 10.03
N LEU A 22 -0.31 -4.05 10.47
CA LEU A 22 0.82 -3.16 10.79
C LEU A 22 1.73 -3.77 11.88
N PHE A 23 1.14 -4.34 12.93
CA PHE A 23 1.90 -5.00 13.99
C PHE A 23 2.58 -6.29 13.50
N GLY A 24 1.86 -7.12 12.74
CA GLY A 24 2.37 -8.38 12.18
C GLY A 24 3.47 -8.20 11.14
N GLN A 25 3.54 -7.02 10.50
CA GLN A 25 4.63 -6.61 9.59
C GLN A 25 5.86 -6.05 10.33
N HIS A 26 5.88 -6.11 11.66
CA HIS A 26 6.97 -5.63 12.51
C HIS A 26 7.21 -4.11 12.39
N CYS A 27 6.17 -3.34 12.08
CA CYS A 27 6.24 -1.87 11.96
C CYS A 27 6.22 -1.19 13.34
N PHE A 28 7.16 -1.53 14.21
CA PHE A 28 7.18 -1.09 15.61
C PHE A 28 7.77 0.31 15.83
N THR A 29 8.45 0.88 14.82
CA THR A 29 9.14 2.17 14.93
C THR A 29 8.45 3.27 14.12
N PRO A 30 8.52 4.55 14.54
CA PRO A 30 8.02 5.67 13.73
C PRO A 30 8.65 5.67 12.33
N GLY A 31 7.84 5.89 11.30
CA GLY A 31 8.29 5.86 9.90
C GLY A 31 8.30 4.48 9.25
N SER A 32 8.12 3.41 10.03
CA SER A 32 7.80 2.10 9.46
C SER A 32 6.35 2.07 8.98
N ALA A 33 6.16 1.63 7.74
CA ALA A 33 4.85 1.60 7.10
C ALA A 33 4.60 0.27 6.39
N LYS A 34 3.33 -0.07 6.25
CA LYS A 34 2.87 -1.18 5.42
C LYS A 34 1.86 -0.73 4.39
N ASN A 35 1.76 -1.46 3.29
CA ASN A 35 0.69 -1.31 2.32
C ASN A 35 0.11 -2.69 1.93
N THR A 36 -1.20 -2.85 2.08
CA THR A 36 -1.92 -4.05 1.68
C THR A 36 -2.50 -3.87 0.28
N TYR A 37 -2.01 -4.62 -0.70
CA TYR A 37 -2.44 -4.57 -2.10
C TYR A 37 -3.53 -5.62 -2.38
N GLY A 38 -4.77 -5.26 -2.04
CA GLY A 38 -5.98 -6.03 -2.33
C GLY A 38 -6.79 -5.42 -3.46
N THR A 39 -8.13 -5.46 -3.34
CA THR A 39 -9.06 -4.76 -4.24
C THR A 39 -8.72 -3.27 -4.33
N GLY A 40 -8.47 -2.65 -3.18
CA GLY A 40 -7.81 -1.35 -3.01
C GLY A 40 -6.44 -1.49 -2.34
N CYS A 41 -5.76 -0.37 -2.08
CA CYS A 41 -4.58 -0.33 -1.24
C CYS A 41 -4.87 0.34 0.11
N PHE A 42 -4.42 -0.27 1.21
CA PHE A 42 -4.57 0.27 2.56
C PHE A 42 -3.20 0.47 3.20
N LEU A 43 -2.84 1.73 3.35
CA LEU A 43 -1.53 2.17 3.82
C LEU A 43 -1.66 2.60 5.27
N LEU A 44 -0.74 2.10 6.10
CA LEU A 44 -0.62 2.53 7.49
C LEU A 44 0.85 2.83 7.80
N MET A 45 1.09 3.97 8.45
CA MET A 45 2.42 4.40 8.91
C MET A 45 2.39 4.60 10.42
N ASN A 46 3.30 3.96 11.14
CA ASN A 46 3.49 4.17 12.57
C ASN A 46 4.03 5.59 12.82
N THR A 47 3.37 6.36 13.70
CA THR A 47 3.78 7.72 14.11
C THR A 47 4.24 7.80 15.56
N GLY A 48 4.46 6.66 16.19
CA GLY A 48 4.89 6.54 17.58
C GLY A 48 3.83 7.04 18.56
N ARG A 49 4.26 7.81 19.56
CA ARG A 49 3.39 8.31 20.64
C ARG A 49 2.61 9.57 20.26
N GLN A 50 2.83 10.11 19.07
CA GLN A 50 2.21 11.34 18.61
C GLN A 50 1.04 11.03 17.67
N ALA A 51 -0.16 11.48 18.06
CA ALA A 51 -1.29 11.56 17.17
C ALA A 51 -1.07 12.72 16.19
N VAL A 52 -0.75 12.39 14.94
CA VAL A 52 -0.50 13.38 13.88
C VAL A 52 -1.83 13.76 13.24
N SER A 53 -2.22 15.03 13.31
CA SER A 53 -3.37 15.55 12.56
C SER A 53 -3.02 15.71 11.09
N SER A 54 -3.79 15.10 10.19
CA SER A 54 -3.53 15.18 8.76
C SER A 54 -3.97 16.52 8.16
N THR A 55 -3.17 17.06 7.24
CA THR A 55 -3.54 18.19 6.37
C THR A 55 -3.83 17.74 4.93
N HIS A 56 -3.63 16.46 4.62
CA HIS A 56 -3.84 15.84 3.31
C HIS A 56 -5.03 14.85 3.29
N GLY A 57 -5.93 14.95 4.26
CA GLY A 57 -7.13 14.11 4.36
C GLY A 57 -6.85 12.65 4.75
N LEU A 58 -5.72 12.36 5.37
CA LEU A 58 -5.43 11.06 5.97
C LEU A 58 -6.16 10.89 7.30
N VAL A 59 -6.31 9.64 7.74
CA VAL A 59 -6.96 9.31 9.00
C VAL A 59 -5.90 9.11 10.08
N THR A 60 -5.98 9.90 11.16
CA THR A 60 -5.24 9.65 12.40
C THR A 60 -5.95 8.57 13.20
N THR A 61 -5.24 7.51 13.55
CA THR A 61 -5.82 6.38 14.29
C THR A 61 -4.88 5.85 15.37
N ILE A 62 -5.43 5.08 16.31
CA ILE A 62 -4.62 4.29 17.24
C ILE A 62 -4.12 3.06 16.48
N ALA A 63 -2.81 2.81 16.51
CA ALA A 63 -2.21 1.59 16.01
C ALA A 63 -2.42 0.45 17.01
N TRP A 64 -1.96 0.64 18.26
CA TRP A 64 -2.15 -0.31 19.35
C TRP A 64 -1.86 0.33 20.71
N GLY A 65 -2.33 -0.32 21.76
CA GLY A 65 -1.89 -0.08 23.14
C GLY A 65 -1.09 -1.27 23.65
N LEU A 66 0.16 -1.04 24.06
CA LEU A 66 1.02 -2.07 24.65
C LEU A 66 1.67 -1.50 25.91
N ASN A 67 1.67 -2.25 27.01
CA ASN A 67 2.27 -1.83 28.29
C ASN A 67 1.83 -0.43 28.76
N HIS A 68 0.53 -0.13 28.64
CA HIS A 68 -0.08 1.18 28.94
C HIS A 68 0.43 2.36 28.09
N GLU A 69 1.17 2.10 27.02
CA GLU A 69 1.57 3.12 26.04
C GLU A 69 0.77 2.97 24.75
N ILE A 70 0.27 4.09 24.24
CA ILE A 70 -0.47 4.15 22.98
C ILE A 70 0.49 4.51 21.85
N THR A 71 0.46 3.70 20.80
CA THR A 71 1.08 3.99 19.51
C THR A 71 0.00 4.41 18.53
N TYR A 72 0.26 5.45 17.75
CA TYR A 72 -0.61 6.00 16.73
C TYR A 72 -0.12 5.63 15.32
N ALA A 73 -1.03 5.76 14.36
CA ALA A 73 -0.72 5.64 12.95
C ALA A 73 -1.46 6.70 12.12
N LEU A 74 -0.89 7.00 10.97
CA LEU A 74 -1.62 7.59 9.85
C LEU A 74 -2.07 6.50 8.90
N GLU A 75 -3.32 6.61 8.45
CA GLU A 75 -3.94 5.70 7.50
C GLU A 75 -4.39 6.44 6.24
N GLY A 76 -4.17 5.80 5.09
CA GLY A 76 -4.62 6.30 3.80
C GLY A 76 -5.10 5.15 2.92
N SER A 77 -6.15 5.43 2.14
CA SER A 77 -6.84 4.43 1.34
C SER A 77 -6.85 4.80 -0.14
N VAL A 78 -6.44 3.85 -0.98
CA VAL A 78 -6.61 3.88 -2.43
C VAL A 78 -7.75 2.92 -2.77
N PHE A 79 -8.85 3.42 -3.34
CA PHE A 79 -10.04 2.61 -3.57
C PHE A 79 -9.85 1.53 -4.63
N VAL A 80 -9.07 1.81 -5.67
CA VAL A 80 -8.92 0.94 -6.83
C VAL A 80 -7.45 0.60 -7.04
N ALA A 81 -7.09 -0.64 -6.71
CA ALA A 81 -5.77 -1.22 -6.94
C ALA A 81 -5.89 -2.54 -7.70
N GLY A 82 -6.03 -3.68 -7.01
CA GLY A 82 -6.27 -4.99 -7.63
C GLY A 82 -7.56 -5.03 -8.45
N ALA A 83 -8.55 -4.21 -8.09
CA ALA A 83 -9.76 -4.01 -8.90
C ALA A 83 -9.45 -3.48 -10.32
N ALA A 84 -8.39 -2.68 -10.51
CA ALA A 84 -7.99 -2.24 -11.85
C ALA A 84 -7.41 -3.39 -12.69
N VAL A 85 -6.71 -4.32 -12.06
CA VAL A 85 -6.23 -5.55 -12.74
C VAL A 85 -7.39 -6.48 -13.06
N GLN A 86 -8.39 -6.59 -12.16
CA GLN A 86 -9.63 -7.31 -12.44
C GLN A 86 -10.40 -6.69 -13.61
N TRP A 87 -10.51 -5.36 -13.66
CA TRP A 87 -11.12 -4.64 -14.78
C TRP A 87 -10.42 -4.93 -16.12
N LEU A 88 -9.08 -5.02 -16.15
CA LEU A 88 -8.35 -5.44 -17.35
C LEU A 88 -8.74 -6.84 -17.82
N ARG A 89 -9.01 -7.76 -16.88
CA ARG A 89 -9.34 -9.16 -17.15
C ARG A 89 -10.79 -9.32 -17.59
N ASP A 90 -11.72 -8.80 -16.78
CA ASP A 90 -13.14 -9.11 -16.88
C ASP A 90 -13.84 -8.22 -17.91
N GLU A 91 -13.56 -6.91 -17.86
CA GLU A 91 -14.28 -5.92 -18.68
C GLU A 91 -13.54 -5.63 -19.99
N MET A 92 -12.25 -5.33 -19.91
CA MET A 92 -11.46 -4.97 -21.10
C MET A 92 -10.93 -6.19 -21.84
N GLN A 93 -10.91 -7.36 -21.20
CA GLN A 93 -10.40 -8.62 -21.76
C GLN A 93 -8.99 -8.49 -22.35
N LEU A 94 -8.17 -7.61 -21.76
CA LEU A 94 -6.78 -7.36 -22.16
C LEU A 94 -5.81 -8.33 -21.51
N ILE A 95 -6.24 -9.15 -20.55
CA ILE A 95 -5.48 -10.25 -19.95
C ILE A 95 -6.45 -11.40 -19.64
N ALA A 96 -5.99 -12.64 -19.78
CA ALA A 96 -6.77 -13.84 -19.47
C ALA A 96 -6.85 -14.09 -17.96
N ASN A 97 -5.82 -13.69 -17.21
CA ASN A 97 -5.79 -13.78 -15.75
C ASN A 97 -4.85 -12.71 -15.17
N SER A 98 -4.96 -12.45 -13.87
CA SER A 98 -4.18 -11.40 -13.21
C SER A 98 -2.66 -11.61 -13.28
N ALA A 99 -2.19 -12.86 -13.29
CA ALA A 99 -0.76 -13.19 -13.35
C ALA A 99 -0.13 -12.83 -14.71
N GLU A 100 -0.91 -12.86 -15.81
CA GLU A 100 -0.45 -12.45 -17.13
C GLU A 100 -0.01 -10.97 -17.17
N SER A 101 -0.60 -10.13 -16.32
CA SER A 101 -0.29 -8.68 -16.28
C SER A 101 1.20 -8.40 -16.08
N GLU A 102 1.91 -9.23 -15.31
CA GLU A 102 3.34 -9.06 -15.07
C GLU A 102 4.15 -9.25 -16.36
N ALA A 103 3.96 -10.39 -17.04
CA ALA A 103 4.69 -10.69 -18.26
C ALA A 103 4.44 -9.65 -19.36
N VAL A 104 3.19 -9.17 -19.46
CA VAL A 104 2.81 -8.12 -20.41
C VAL A 104 3.50 -6.79 -20.07
N ALA A 105 3.51 -6.37 -18.80
CA ALA A 105 4.14 -5.11 -18.42
C ALA A 105 5.68 -5.13 -18.59
N ARG A 106 6.31 -6.27 -18.30
CA ARG A 106 7.76 -6.48 -18.49
C ARG A 106 8.21 -6.52 -19.94
N SER A 107 7.29 -6.80 -20.88
CA SER A 107 7.62 -6.84 -22.31
C SER A 107 7.86 -5.45 -22.95
N LEU A 108 7.66 -4.38 -22.18
CA LEU A 108 8.00 -3.01 -22.54
C LEU A 108 9.20 -2.53 -21.71
N GLU A 109 9.98 -1.61 -22.26
CA GLU A 109 11.04 -0.93 -21.49
C GLU A 109 10.49 0.33 -20.79
N SER A 110 9.49 0.97 -21.38
CA SER A 110 8.91 2.25 -20.99
C SER A 110 7.37 2.20 -21.02
N ASN A 111 6.71 3.15 -20.35
CA ASN A 111 5.26 3.37 -20.50
C ASN A 111 4.91 4.27 -21.70
N ASP A 112 5.91 4.82 -22.39
CA ASP A 112 5.81 5.69 -23.56
C ASP A 112 4.86 6.88 -23.35
N GLY A 113 4.83 7.39 -22.12
CA GLY A 113 4.00 8.54 -21.74
C GLY A 113 2.53 8.19 -21.50
N VAL A 114 2.16 6.91 -21.47
CA VAL A 114 0.80 6.44 -21.21
C VAL A 114 0.57 6.32 -19.71
N TYR A 115 -0.45 7.01 -19.21
CA TYR A 115 -0.83 6.98 -17.80
C TYR A 115 -2.31 6.64 -17.65
N MET A 116 -2.61 5.77 -16.68
CA MET A 116 -3.96 5.40 -16.30
C MET A 116 -4.24 5.92 -14.89
N VAL A 117 -5.28 6.71 -14.70
CA VAL A 117 -5.82 7.06 -13.38
C VAL A 117 -7.07 6.22 -13.14
N PRO A 118 -7.02 5.15 -12.32
CA PRO A 118 -8.11 4.18 -12.18
C PRO A 118 -9.22 4.65 -11.21
N ALA A 119 -9.67 5.90 -11.35
CA ALA A 119 -10.70 6.51 -10.51
C ALA A 119 -12.13 6.00 -10.83
N PHE A 120 -12.33 4.69 -11.02
CA PHE A 120 -13.63 4.13 -11.44
C PHE A 120 -14.78 4.47 -10.49
N VAL A 121 -14.46 4.66 -9.21
CA VAL A 121 -15.40 5.03 -8.14
C VAL A 121 -14.96 6.31 -7.43
N GLY A 122 -14.25 7.19 -8.13
CA GLY A 122 -13.58 8.36 -7.53
C GLY A 122 -12.15 8.08 -7.09
N LEU A 123 -11.49 9.13 -6.58
CA LEU A 123 -10.16 9.07 -5.99
C LEU A 123 -10.25 9.19 -4.46
N GLY A 124 -9.57 8.26 -3.76
CA GLY A 124 -9.39 8.32 -2.31
C GLY A 124 -8.28 9.29 -1.90
N ALA A 125 -7.59 8.98 -0.82
CA ALA A 125 -6.47 9.80 -0.34
C ALA A 125 -5.35 9.91 -1.41
N PRO A 126 -4.63 11.04 -1.47
CA PRO A 126 -4.87 12.30 -0.74
C PRO A 126 -5.88 13.23 -1.43
N TYR A 127 -6.51 12.80 -2.52
CA TYR A 127 -7.31 13.67 -3.40
C TYR A 127 -8.75 13.89 -2.94
N TRP A 128 -9.41 12.82 -2.48
CA TRP A 128 -10.81 12.83 -2.04
C TRP A 128 -11.80 13.43 -3.04
N ASP A 129 -11.60 13.17 -4.33
CA ASP A 129 -12.51 13.57 -5.40
C ASP A 129 -13.39 12.38 -5.83
N MET A 130 -14.60 12.33 -5.28
CA MET A 130 -15.59 11.28 -5.59
C MET A 130 -16.20 11.40 -6.99
N TYR A 131 -15.99 12.52 -7.68
CA TYR A 131 -16.50 12.76 -9.03
C TYR A 131 -15.45 12.46 -10.10
N ALA A 132 -14.16 12.36 -9.73
CA ALA A 132 -13.10 11.86 -10.61
C ALA A 132 -13.49 10.51 -11.22
N ARG A 133 -13.13 10.29 -12.48
CA ARG A 133 -13.43 9.04 -13.22
C ARG A 133 -12.19 8.45 -13.88
N GLY A 134 -12.27 7.16 -14.16
CA GLY A 134 -11.22 6.41 -14.86
C GLY A 134 -10.73 7.17 -16.10
N THR A 135 -9.45 7.52 -16.13
CA THR A 135 -8.89 8.42 -17.14
C THR A 135 -7.59 7.85 -17.69
N LEU A 136 -7.53 7.66 -19.01
CA LEU A 136 -6.36 7.16 -19.72
C LEU A 136 -5.84 8.27 -20.65
N VAL A 137 -4.59 8.69 -20.46
CA VAL A 137 -3.96 9.78 -21.22
C VAL A 137 -2.65 9.35 -21.85
N GLY A 138 -2.17 10.16 -22.81
CA GLY A 138 -0.86 9.97 -23.45
C GLY A 138 -0.84 8.95 -24.59
N LEU A 139 -2.01 8.59 -25.13
CA LEU A 139 -2.09 7.62 -26.24
C LEU A 139 -1.51 8.20 -27.53
N SER A 140 -0.70 7.40 -28.22
CA SER A 140 -0.20 7.64 -29.56
C SER A 140 -0.63 6.52 -30.51
N ARG A 141 -0.35 6.65 -31.82
CA ARG A 141 -0.60 5.58 -32.80
C ARG A 141 0.14 4.28 -32.48
N GLY A 142 1.26 4.34 -31.75
CA GLY A 142 2.04 3.17 -31.34
C GLY A 142 1.52 2.50 -30.06
N THR A 143 0.60 3.15 -29.34
CA THR A 143 0.03 2.60 -28.12
C THR A 143 -0.84 1.38 -28.43
N GLY A 144 -0.77 0.37 -27.57
CA GLY A 144 -1.59 -0.83 -27.68
C GLY A 144 -1.72 -1.54 -26.33
N ARG A 145 -2.27 -2.77 -26.38
CA ARG A 145 -2.56 -3.63 -25.22
C ARG A 145 -1.51 -3.58 -24.11
N ARG A 146 -0.23 -3.76 -24.46
CA ARG A 146 0.87 -3.83 -23.48
C ARG A 146 1.02 -2.56 -22.65
N HIS A 147 0.85 -1.40 -23.29
CA HIS A 147 0.99 -0.09 -22.64
C HIS A 147 -0.14 0.15 -21.64
N ILE A 148 -1.37 -0.24 -22.00
CA ILE A 148 -2.54 -0.09 -21.12
C ILE A 148 -2.39 -0.98 -19.88
N VAL A 149 -2.00 -2.25 -20.07
CA VAL A 149 -1.77 -3.18 -18.96
C VAL A 149 -0.66 -2.68 -18.04
N ARG A 150 0.46 -2.18 -18.60
CA ARG A 150 1.54 -1.59 -17.82
C ARG A 150 1.08 -0.34 -17.07
N ALA A 151 0.40 0.59 -17.72
CA ALA A 151 -0.09 1.82 -17.11
C ALA A 151 -1.04 1.55 -15.94
N VAL A 152 -1.86 0.50 -16.00
CA VAL A 152 -2.69 0.06 -14.87
C VAL A 152 -1.82 -0.40 -13.70
N LEU A 153 -0.81 -1.25 -13.91
CA LEU A 153 0.08 -1.66 -12.81
C LEU A 153 0.84 -0.47 -12.23
N GLU A 154 1.41 0.38 -13.07
CA GLU A 154 2.11 1.58 -12.62
C GLU A 154 1.20 2.52 -11.81
N SER A 155 -0.08 2.65 -12.18
CA SER A 155 -1.06 3.47 -11.46
C SER A 155 -1.29 3.04 -10.00
N ILE A 156 -1.17 1.75 -9.70
CA ILE A 156 -1.28 1.24 -8.33
C ILE A 156 -0.11 1.77 -7.49
N ALA A 157 1.09 1.77 -8.09
CA ALA A 157 2.29 2.25 -7.42
C ALA A 157 2.32 3.77 -7.25
N TYR A 158 1.86 4.52 -8.26
CA TYR A 158 1.75 5.97 -8.17
C TYR A 158 0.75 6.42 -7.11
N GLN A 159 -0.45 5.83 -7.08
CA GLN A 159 -1.44 6.15 -6.03
C GLN A 159 -0.88 5.86 -4.62
N SER A 160 -0.17 4.74 -4.46
CA SER A 160 0.49 4.41 -3.19
C SER A 160 1.61 5.39 -2.85
N TYR A 161 2.34 5.89 -3.86
CA TYR A 161 3.36 6.93 -3.69
C TYR A 161 2.75 8.24 -3.19
N ASP A 162 1.62 8.69 -3.75
CA ASP A 162 0.97 9.93 -3.32
C ASP A 162 0.52 9.85 -1.86
N VAL A 163 -0.09 8.73 -1.47
CA VAL A 163 -0.52 8.52 -0.09
C VAL A 163 0.66 8.48 0.89
N LEU A 164 1.74 7.76 0.56
CA LEU A 164 2.93 7.73 1.41
C LEU A 164 3.62 9.10 1.49
N THR A 165 3.65 9.84 0.40
CA THR A 165 4.19 11.21 0.37
C THR A 165 3.37 12.15 1.26
N ALA A 166 2.04 12.04 1.23
CA ALA A 166 1.17 12.76 2.15
C ALA A 166 1.45 12.36 3.62
N MET A 167 1.62 11.06 3.92
CA MET A 167 1.92 10.58 5.27
C MET A 167 3.25 11.13 5.80
N MET A 168 4.31 11.05 4.99
CA MET A 168 5.63 11.57 5.35
C MET A 168 5.59 13.08 5.60
N THR A 169 4.81 13.81 4.78
CA THR A 169 4.66 15.26 4.89
C THR A 169 3.91 15.65 6.16
N ASP A 170 2.76 15.02 6.44
CA ASP A 170 1.96 15.30 7.65
C ASP A 170 2.70 14.91 8.93
N ALA A 171 3.41 13.78 8.94
CA ALA A 171 4.13 13.31 10.13
C ALA A 171 5.48 14.00 10.34
N GLY A 172 6.07 14.59 9.29
CA GLY A 172 7.45 15.08 9.33
C GLY A 172 8.48 13.95 9.51
N ILE A 173 8.13 12.74 9.09
CA ILE A 173 8.94 11.52 9.25
C ILE A 173 9.30 10.97 7.87
N ARG A 174 10.50 10.40 7.73
CA ARG A 174 10.91 9.71 6.50
C ARG A 174 10.43 8.26 6.52
N LEU A 175 10.06 7.74 5.35
CA LEU A 175 9.81 6.33 5.16
C LEU A 175 11.14 5.58 5.13
N ASP A 176 11.32 4.61 6.03
CA ASP A 176 12.55 3.79 6.06
C ASP A 176 12.52 2.70 4.99
N SER A 177 11.38 2.02 4.90
CA SER A 177 11.10 0.90 4.02
C SER A 177 9.60 0.66 3.99
N LEU A 178 9.11 0.06 2.91
CA LEU A 178 7.70 -0.29 2.80
C LEU A 178 7.52 -1.81 2.90
N LYS A 179 6.77 -2.25 3.91
CA LYS A 179 6.33 -3.64 4.02
C LYS A 179 5.06 -3.82 3.20
N VAL A 180 4.93 -4.93 2.49
CA VAL A 180 3.80 -5.14 1.58
C VAL A 180 3.14 -6.48 1.80
N ASP A 181 1.83 -6.55 1.64
CA ASP A 181 1.07 -7.80 1.66
C ASP A 181 -0.16 -7.70 0.75
N GLY A 182 -0.93 -8.78 0.64
CA GLY A 182 -2.07 -8.87 -0.27
C GLY A 182 -1.73 -9.48 -1.63
N GLY A 183 -2.77 -9.87 -2.37
CA GLY A 183 -2.64 -10.67 -3.58
C GLY A 183 -1.83 -10.01 -4.69
N ALA A 184 -1.93 -8.69 -4.85
CA ALA A 184 -1.23 -7.99 -5.94
C ALA A 184 0.29 -7.91 -5.71
N CYS A 185 0.78 -8.13 -4.47
CA CYS A 185 2.21 -8.17 -4.16
C CYS A 185 2.94 -9.36 -4.78
N SER A 186 2.21 -10.37 -5.27
CA SER A 186 2.81 -11.48 -6.03
C SER A 186 3.41 -11.03 -7.36
N ASN A 187 3.03 -9.85 -7.88
CA ASN A 187 3.55 -9.28 -9.12
C ASN A 187 4.89 -8.58 -8.87
N ASP A 188 5.99 -9.20 -9.31
CA ASP A 188 7.33 -8.69 -9.06
C ASP A 188 7.63 -7.41 -9.86
N PHE A 189 6.93 -7.16 -10.96
CA PHE A 189 7.06 -5.89 -11.70
C PHE A 189 6.51 -4.75 -10.86
N LEU A 190 5.29 -4.92 -10.32
CA LEU A 190 4.64 -3.93 -9.47
C LEU A 190 5.50 -3.61 -8.23
N MET A 191 6.03 -4.64 -7.55
CA MET A 191 6.85 -4.44 -6.34
C MET A 191 8.18 -3.75 -6.64
N GLN A 192 8.84 -4.10 -7.75
CA GLN A 192 10.06 -3.40 -8.17
C GLN A 192 9.76 -1.94 -8.54
N PHE A 193 8.70 -1.70 -9.30
CA PHE A 193 8.30 -0.35 -9.71
C PHE A 193 7.89 0.51 -8.50
N GLN A 194 7.22 -0.07 -7.50
CA GLN A 194 6.92 0.62 -6.25
C GLN A 194 8.19 1.04 -5.50
N ALA A 195 9.19 0.16 -5.40
CA ALA A 195 10.47 0.48 -4.77
C ALA A 195 11.18 1.60 -5.53
N ASP A 196 11.17 1.53 -6.86
CA ASP A 196 11.74 2.57 -7.73
C ASP A 196 11.07 3.92 -7.48
N MET A 197 9.72 3.99 -7.48
CA MET A 197 8.96 5.22 -7.26
C MET A 197 9.14 5.81 -5.86
N LEU A 198 9.24 4.99 -4.82
CA LEU A 198 9.45 5.49 -3.46
C LEU A 198 10.92 5.84 -3.17
N GLY A 199 11.86 5.22 -3.89
CA GLY A 199 13.29 5.36 -3.60
C GLY A 199 13.73 4.68 -2.30
N VAL A 200 12.93 3.75 -1.76
CA VAL A 200 13.24 2.96 -0.56
C VAL A 200 13.04 1.48 -0.84
N THR A 201 13.56 0.62 0.03
CA THR A 201 13.39 -0.82 -0.13
C THR A 201 11.93 -1.23 0.15
N VAL A 202 11.36 -2.03 -0.75
CA VAL A 202 10.08 -2.71 -0.57
C VAL A 202 10.33 -4.15 -0.14
N GLU A 203 9.61 -4.60 0.88
CA GLU A 203 9.83 -5.88 1.54
C GLU A 203 8.57 -6.74 1.48
N ARG A 204 8.63 -7.83 0.71
CA ARG A 204 7.55 -8.82 0.64
C ARG A 204 7.83 -9.94 1.66
N PRO A 205 6.97 -10.11 2.69
CA PRO A 205 7.16 -11.11 3.73
C PRO A 205 6.93 -12.52 3.17
N ALA A 206 7.54 -13.51 3.82
CA ALA A 206 7.27 -14.93 3.53
C ALA A 206 5.87 -15.36 3.99
N MET A 207 5.30 -14.67 4.99
CA MET A 207 3.94 -14.87 5.48
C MET A 207 3.08 -13.68 5.05
N ILE A 208 2.13 -13.92 4.14
CA ILE A 208 1.27 -12.88 3.57
C ILE A 208 0.12 -12.52 4.51
N GLU A 209 -0.32 -13.44 5.39
CA GLU A 209 -1.40 -13.23 6.37
C GLU A 209 -0.93 -12.45 7.61
N SER A 210 -0.50 -11.21 7.40
CA SER A 210 0.03 -10.32 8.44
C SER A 210 -1.00 -9.96 9.51
N THR A 211 -2.30 -9.89 9.17
CA THR A 211 -3.39 -9.62 10.11
C THR A 211 -3.48 -10.68 11.20
N ALA A 212 -3.54 -11.96 10.82
CA ALA A 212 -3.62 -13.06 11.79
C ALA A 212 -2.34 -13.15 12.63
N LEU A 213 -1.18 -12.93 11.98
CA LEU A 213 0.11 -12.91 12.66
C LEU A 213 0.19 -11.80 13.72
N GLY A 214 -0.27 -10.58 13.41
CA GLY A 214 -0.30 -9.49 14.36
C GLY A 214 -1.20 -9.75 15.57
N ALA A 215 -2.39 -10.31 15.34
CA ALA A 215 -3.27 -10.73 16.43
C ALA A 215 -2.62 -11.80 17.32
N ALA A 216 -1.94 -12.78 16.71
CA ALA A 216 -1.19 -13.81 17.43
C ALA A 216 -0.03 -13.21 18.24
N PHE A 217 0.73 -12.27 17.67
CA PHE A 217 1.80 -11.58 18.38
C PHE A 217 1.28 -10.79 19.59
N LEU A 218 0.18 -10.05 19.44
CA LEU A 218 -0.43 -9.32 20.56
C LEU A 218 -0.84 -10.27 21.69
N ALA A 219 -1.52 -11.37 21.37
CA ALA A 219 -1.91 -12.38 22.36
C ALA A 219 -0.70 -13.08 22.99
N GLY A 220 0.32 -13.38 22.19
CA GLY A 220 1.54 -14.03 22.65
C GLY A 220 2.40 -13.14 23.55
N LEU A 221 2.47 -11.84 23.29
CA LEU A 221 3.10 -10.88 24.21
C LEU A 221 2.35 -10.79 25.54
N ALA A 222 1.02 -10.70 25.49
CA ALA A 222 0.19 -10.60 26.69
C ALA A 222 0.21 -11.86 27.56
N THR A 223 0.49 -13.03 26.98
CA THR A 223 0.59 -14.31 27.69
C THR A 223 2.03 -14.72 28.01
N GLY A 224 3.03 -13.94 27.60
CA GLY A 224 4.44 -14.24 27.82
C GLY A 224 5.00 -15.35 26.92
N PHE A 225 4.31 -15.71 25.83
CA PHE A 225 4.84 -16.61 24.80
C PHE A 225 6.05 -16.00 24.09
N TRP A 226 6.02 -14.68 23.86
CA TRP A 226 7.18 -13.87 23.48
C TRP A 226 7.48 -12.86 24.58
N SER A 227 8.77 -12.65 24.84
CA SER A 227 9.29 -11.76 25.89
C SER A 227 9.21 -10.27 25.55
N GLY A 228 9.07 -9.91 24.27
CA GLY A 228 8.98 -8.52 23.84
C GLY A 228 9.10 -8.30 22.33
N LEU A 229 9.09 -7.04 21.93
CA LEU A 229 9.17 -6.63 20.51
C LEU A 229 10.49 -7.04 19.85
N ASP A 230 11.59 -7.08 20.60
CA ASP A 230 12.90 -7.49 20.08
C ASP A 230 12.90 -8.98 19.68
N GLU A 231 12.25 -9.84 20.47
CA GLU A 231 12.09 -11.25 20.12
C GLU A 231 11.19 -11.41 18.90
N LEU A 232 10.10 -10.64 18.82
CA LEU A 232 9.24 -10.63 17.64
C LEU A 232 10.00 -10.21 16.37
N GLN A 233 10.89 -9.22 16.44
CA GLN A 233 11.72 -8.83 15.28
C GLN A 233 12.58 -9.99 14.75
N GLN A 234 13.03 -10.91 15.61
CA GLN A 234 13.79 -12.10 15.19
C GLN A 234 12.93 -13.15 14.47
N THR A 235 11.61 -13.12 14.64
CA THR A 235 10.69 -14.00 13.91
C THR A 235 10.47 -13.58 12.46
N ARG A 236 10.92 -12.38 12.10
CA ARG A 236 10.70 -11.77 10.80
C ARG A 236 11.34 -12.56 9.67
N LYS A 237 10.52 -12.98 8.71
CA LYS A 237 10.96 -13.71 7.51
C LYS A 237 10.49 -12.99 6.26
N VAL A 238 11.45 -12.62 5.42
CA VAL A 238 11.21 -11.92 4.14
C VAL A 238 11.41 -12.92 3.00
N ASP A 239 10.43 -13.00 2.10
CA ASP A 239 10.53 -13.76 0.85
C ASP A 239 11.47 -13.04 -0.10
N ARG A 240 11.22 -11.73 -0.30
CA ARG A 240 11.98 -10.94 -1.26
C ARG A 240 12.11 -9.47 -0.88
N PHE A 241 13.30 -8.94 -1.13
CA PHE A 241 13.59 -7.51 -1.09
C PHE A 241 13.62 -6.94 -2.51
N PHE A 242 13.00 -5.79 -2.69
CA PHE A 242 13.04 -5.00 -3.91
C PHE A 242 13.74 -3.68 -3.59
N HIS A 243 15.00 -3.57 -4.01
CA HIS A 243 15.77 -2.34 -3.86
C HIS A 243 15.48 -1.40 -5.04
N PRO A 244 15.44 -0.07 -4.83
CA PRO A 244 15.30 0.90 -5.91
C PRO A 244 16.48 0.78 -6.88
N ARG A 245 16.17 0.77 -8.18
CA ARG A 245 17.13 0.67 -9.29
C ARG A 245 16.96 1.79 -10.32
N MET A 246 15.87 2.54 -10.25
CA MET A 246 15.61 3.66 -11.15
C MET A 246 16.37 4.92 -10.73
N GLU A 247 16.98 5.59 -11.71
CA GLU A 247 17.63 6.89 -11.51
C GLU A 247 16.64 7.96 -11.05
N ALA A 248 17.09 8.84 -10.15
CA ALA A 248 16.22 9.85 -9.53
C ALA A 248 15.58 10.80 -10.56
N ALA A 249 16.31 11.17 -11.61
CA ALA A 249 15.80 12.04 -12.67
C ALA A 249 14.70 11.37 -13.52
N GLN A 250 14.86 10.08 -13.81
CA GLN A 250 13.86 9.29 -14.53
C GLN A 250 12.60 9.15 -13.68
N ARG A 251 12.75 8.80 -12.41
CA ARG A 251 11.65 8.73 -11.44
C ARG A 251 10.88 10.04 -11.37
N GLN A 252 11.58 11.17 -11.25
CA GLN A 252 10.92 12.48 -11.19
C GLN A 252 10.11 12.76 -12.46
N THR A 253 10.65 12.42 -13.64
CA THR A 253 9.93 12.58 -14.92
C THR A 253 8.63 11.77 -14.96
N MET A 254 8.66 10.55 -14.41
CA MET A 254 7.49 9.66 -14.33
C MET A 254 6.45 10.18 -13.33
N LEU A 255 6.88 10.64 -12.17
CA LEU A 255 6.02 11.26 -11.16
C LEU A 255 5.37 12.55 -11.68
N ASP A 256 6.12 13.39 -12.39
CA ASP A 256 5.57 14.61 -13.01
C ASP A 256 4.53 14.26 -14.07
N GLY A 257 4.75 13.19 -14.84
CA GLY A 257 3.78 12.65 -15.78
C GLY A 257 2.50 12.16 -15.11
N TRP A 258 2.65 11.43 -14.00
CA TRP A 258 1.55 10.97 -13.18
C TRP A 258 0.71 12.14 -12.63
N GLN A 259 1.34 13.16 -12.03
CA GLN A 259 0.59 14.31 -11.50
C GLN A 259 -0.19 15.06 -12.59
N ARG A 260 0.37 15.15 -13.81
CA ARG A 260 -0.37 15.70 -14.97
C ARG A 260 -1.57 14.84 -15.33
N ALA A 261 -1.43 13.50 -15.31
CA ALA A 261 -2.53 12.59 -15.60
C ALA A 261 -3.64 12.69 -14.54
N VAL A 262 -3.30 12.76 -13.25
CA VAL A 262 -4.26 12.97 -12.17
C VAL A 262 -4.99 14.30 -12.34
N ALA A 263 -4.27 15.38 -12.68
CA ALA A 263 -4.88 16.69 -12.93
C ALA A 263 -5.91 16.67 -14.09
N CYS A 264 -5.78 15.75 -15.06
CA CYS A 264 -6.80 15.55 -16.09
C CYS A 264 -8.03 14.80 -15.60
N ALA A 265 -7.90 13.95 -14.57
CA ALA A 265 -8.98 13.13 -14.02
C ALA A 265 -9.80 13.85 -12.95
N LEU A 266 -9.19 14.80 -12.23
CA LEU A 266 -9.84 15.60 -11.20
C LEU A 266 -10.93 16.49 -11.81
N THR A 267 -12.07 16.56 -11.13
CA THR A 267 -13.25 17.29 -11.59
C THR A 267 -13.30 18.72 -11.07
N SER A 268 -12.51 19.05 -10.06
CA SER A 268 -12.48 20.37 -9.44
C SER A 268 -11.09 21.01 -9.42
N LYS A 269 -10.89 22.04 -10.26
CA LYS A 269 -10.40 23.33 -9.74
C LYS A 269 -11.61 24.06 -9.15
N GLY A 270 -11.92 23.82 -7.88
CA GLY A 270 -13.05 24.45 -7.20
C GLY A 270 -12.69 24.68 -5.75
N LYS A 271 -12.41 25.94 -5.42
CA LYS A 271 -12.25 26.45 -4.06
C LYS A 271 -13.40 25.97 -3.16
N THR A 272 -13.02 25.45 -1.99
CA THR A 272 -13.58 25.78 -0.66
C THR A 272 -14.95 26.43 -0.62
N GLU A 273 -15.86 25.77 0.12
CA GLU A 273 -16.90 26.44 0.91
C GLU A 273 -16.33 27.65 1.70
#